data_AF-A0A925ZQA5-F1
#
_entry.id   AF-A0A925ZQA5-F1
#
_cell.length_a   1.000
_cell.length_b   1.000
_cell.length_c   1.000
_cell.angle_alpha   90.00
_cell.angle_beta   90.00
_cell.angle_gamma   90.00
#
_symmetry.space_group_name_H-M   'P 1'
#
loop_
_entity.id
_entity.type
_entity.pdbx_description
1 polymer ?
#
loop_
_entity_poly.entity_id
_entity_poly.type
_entity_poly.pdbx_seq_one_letter_code
_entity_poly.pdbx_strand_id
1 'polypeptide(L)'
;MRTTKLVRFGLPLLMSPLLAAGCLIGSSSDDGDDDADDTGQPADTSSDTTPADSSDDDSGSADSVGTSTSTPTGECSESRIVDGGFEAGTPSSVWTEASEQFGTPICDIGCTEDEGAVPYEGTWFAWFGGLAEPEVASVEQTVTIDGETAYLSFRFEINAAAGTADDTFDVTIDGESVFMVTDSDVDRFDAYTPVSIDVSEYADGGDHVVRFEATFPGTGLSNFFLDTVELITCVEGVGSSSSGTGSSESTASDSGSSGSSGADTSSSSDGSSDSGSSSSDGSSSSSGT
;
A
#
# COMPACT_ATOMS: atom_id res chain seq x y z
N MET A 1 8.12 12.56 -53.97
CA MET A 1 7.53 11.21 -53.90
C MET A 1 8.00 10.59 -52.59
N ARG A 2 7.19 10.69 -51.53
CA ARG A 2 7.50 10.14 -50.20
C ARG A 2 6.73 8.82 -50.06
N THR A 3 7.47 7.73 -49.96
CA THR A 3 6.94 6.36 -49.88
C THR A 3 6.60 6.06 -48.42
N THR A 4 5.32 6.03 -48.09
CA THR A 4 4.83 5.63 -46.77
C THR A 4 4.99 4.12 -46.62
N LYS A 5 5.84 3.70 -45.68
CA LYS A 5 6.10 2.29 -45.35
C LYS A 5 5.03 1.83 -44.36
N LEU A 6 4.10 1.01 -44.85
CA LEU A 6 3.03 0.41 -44.05
C LEU A 6 3.63 -0.73 -43.20
N VAL A 7 3.73 -0.54 -41.89
CA VAL A 7 4.11 -1.60 -40.94
C VAL A 7 2.84 -2.34 -40.56
N ARG A 8 2.74 -3.61 -41.00
CA ARG A 8 1.69 -4.53 -40.56
C ARG A 8 2.11 -5.11 -39.20
N PHE A 9 1.38 -4.75 -38.15
CA PHE A 9 1.41 -5.51 -36.90
C PHE A 9 0.57 -6.78 -37.10
N GLY A 10 1.22 -7.93 -36.94
CA GLY A 10 0.54 -9.23 -36.89
C GLY A 10 -0.11 -9.40 -35.53
N LEU A 11 -1.44 -9.59 -35.52
CA LEU A 11 -2.16 -10.14 -34.37
C LEU A 11 -1.61 -11.54 -34.07
N PRO A 12 -1.26 -11.88 -32.82
CA PRO A 12 -1.13 -13.27 -32.43
C PRO A 12 -2.52 -13.91 -32.40
N LEU A 13 -2.66 -15.03 -33.11
CA LEU A 13 -3.79 -15.95 -32.99
C LEU A 13 -3.79 -16.52 -31.56
N LEU A 14 -4.77 -16.13 -30.74
CA LEU A 14 -5.11 -16.84 -29.51
C LEU A 14 -5.63 -18.23 -29.90
N MET A 15 -4.85 -19.26 -29.61
CA MET A 15 -5.32 -20.65 -29.60
C MET A 15 -5.93 -20.93 -28.23
N SER A 16 -7.26 -21.00 -28.16
CA SER A 16 -7.99 -21.48 -26.99
C SER A 16 -7.78 -22.99 -26.81
N PRO A 17 -7.35 -23.49 -25.64
CA PRO A 17 -7.54 -24.88 -25.30
C PRO A 17 -8.97 -25.08 -24.75
N LEU A 18 -9.75 -25.82 -25.51
CA LEU A 18 -11.04 -26.38 -25.12
C LEU A 18 -10.78 -27.48 -24.07
N LEU A 19 -10.84 -27.16 -22.78
CA LEU A 19 -10.78 -28.18 -21.72
C LEU A 19 -12.18 -28.73 -21.46
N ALA A 20 -12.35 -30.01 -21.76
CA ALA A 20 -13.59 -30.75 -21.60
C ALA A 20 -13.83 -31.08 -20.12
N ALA A 21 -14.99 -30.65 -19.61
CA ALA A 21 -15.55 -31.10 -18.35
C ALA A 21 -15.85 -32.61 -18.38
N GLY A 22 -15.04 -33.39 -17.66
CA GLY A 22 -15.27 -34.80 -17.39
C GLY A 22 -15.88 -34.97 -16.00
N CYS A 23 -17.22 -34.97 -15.92
CA CYS A 23 -17.96 -35.39 -14.74
C CYS A 23 -17.80 -36.91 -14.56
N LEU A 24 -17.11 -37.35 -13.50
CA LEU A 24 -17.10 -38.73 -13.05
C LEU A 24 -17.66 -38.82 -11.63
N ILE A 25 -18.94 -39.17 -11.61
CA ILE A 25 -19.73 -39.58 -10.46
C ILE A 25 -19.17 -40.91 -9.94
N GLY A 26 -18.62 -40.91 -8.73
CA GLY A 26 -18.23 -42.11 -8.00
C GLY A 26 -19.00 -42.19 -6.69
N SER A 27 -20.13 -42.90 -6.71
CA SER A 27 -20.86 -43.30 -5.50
C SER A 27 -20.21 -44.54 -4.88
N SER A 28 -19.93 -44.51 -3.59
CA SER A 28 -19.95 -45.72 -2.77
C SER A 28 -20.21 -45.36 -1.31
N SER A 29 -21.39 -45.77 -0.86
CA SER A 29 -21.76 -45.97 0.54
C SER A 29 -20.76 -46.91 1.22
N ASP A 30 -20.41 -46.63 2.48
CA ASP A 30 -20.09 -47.68 3.44
C ASP A 30 -20.55 -47.22 4.83
N ASP A 31 -21.52 -47.97 5.34
CA ASP A 31 -22.10 -47.84 6.66
C ASP A 31 -21.14 -48.44 7.69
N GLY A 32 -20.89 -47.70 8.77
CA GLY A 32 -20.08 -48.15 9.90
C GLY A 32 -20.58 -47.54 11.19
N ASP A 33 -21.71 -48.04 11.66
CA ASP A 33 -22.02 -48.13 13.08
C ASP A 33 -20.80 -48.74 13.82
N ASP A 34 -20.41 -48.17 14.96
CA ASP A 34 -20.27 -48.94 16.20
C ASP A 34 -19.77 -48.07 17.37
N ASP A 35 -20.49 -48.26 18.47
CA ASP A 35 -20.05 -48.17 19.86
C ASP A 35 -20.01 -46.82 20.60
N ALA A 36 -21.04 -46.71 21.45
CA ALA A 36 -21.13 -45.91 22.64
C ALA A 36 -20.08 -46.30 23.70
N ASP A 37 -19.51 -45.29 24.35
CA ASP A 37 -19.02 -45.35 25.72
C ASP A 37 -19.19 -43.94 26.30
N ASP A 38 -20.22 -43.68 27.11
CA ASP A 38 -20.35 -44.02 28.52
C ASP A 38 -19.77 -42.93 29.45
N THR A 39 -20.72 -42.41 30.24
CA THR A 39 -20.63 -41.76 31.55
C THR A 39 -19.49 -40.79 31.86
N GLY A 40 -19.89 -39.52 31.92
CA GLY A 40 -20.15 -38.92 33.22
C GLY A 40 -19.16 -37.87 33.70
N GLN A 41 -19.61 -36.62 33.76
CA GLN A 41 -19.22 -35.74 34.86
C GLN A 41 -20.27 -34.65 35.12
N PRO A 42 -20.99 -34.68 36.25
CA PRO A 42 -21.77 -33.55 36.72
C PRO A 42 -21.03 -32.72 37.79
N ALA A 43 -21.33 -31.42 37.77
CA ALA A 43 -21.31 -30.43 38.85
C ALA A 43 -19.98 -30.05 39.53
N ASP A 44 -19.64 -28.75 39.44
CA ASP A 44 -19.25 -27.94 40.61
C ASP A 44 -19.50 -26.45 40.28
N THR A 45 -20.60 -25.82 40.69
CA THR A 45 -20.90 -25.14 41.98
C THR A 45 -19.86 -24.14 42.51
N SER A 46 -20.30 -22.87 42.46
CA SER A 46 -19.95 -21.66 43.21
C SER A 46 -19.03 -21.75 44.44
N SER A 47 -18.11 -20.78 44.49
CA SER A 47 -17.76 -19.98 45.68
C SER A 47 -17.31 -18.61 45.16
N ASP A 48 -18.12 -17.55 45.25
CA ASP A 48 -18.34 -16.69 46.42
C ASP A 48 -17.07 -16.38 47.22
N THR A 49 -16.53 -15.17 47.05
CA THR A 49 -15.91 -14.40 48.14
C THR A 49 -15.96 -12.93 47.78
N THR A 50 -16.93 -12.22 48.35
CA THR A 50 -16.79 -10.78 48.65
C THR A 50 -16.00 -10.61 49.95
N PRO A 51 -15.16 -9.58 50.04
CA PRO A 51 -15.09 -8.82 51.28
C PRO A 51 -15.36 -7.34 51.06
N ALA A 52 -16.02 -6.78 52.06
CA ALA A 52 -16.39 -5.39 52.21
C ALA A 52 -15.21 -4.51 52.66
N ASP A 53 -15.41 -3.22 52.42
CA ASP A 53 -15.13 -2.10 53.34
C ASP A 53 -13.67 -1.70 53.60
N SER A 54 -13.32 -0.48 53.17
CA SER A 54 -12.46 0.48 53.88
C SER A 54 -12.59 1.84 53.21
N SER A 55 -13.40 2.70 53.81
CA SER A 55 -13.42 4.15 53.61
C SER A 55 -12.17 4.78 54.24
N ASP A 56 -11.43 5.58 53.47
CA ASP A 56 -10.54 6.61 53.99
C ASP A 56 -10.61 7.87 53.12
N ASP A 57 -11.13 8.93 53.73
CA ASP A 57 -11.00 10.32 53.33
C ASP A 57 -9.52 10.73 53.36
N ASP A 58 -8.97 11.26 52.27
CA ASP A 58 -7.81 12.17 52.34
C ASP A 58 -8.05 13.41 51.48
N SER A 59 -8.13 14.54 52.17
CA SER A 59 -8.33 15.88 51.63
C SER A 59 -6.98 16.58 51.56
N GLY A 60 -6.19 16.25 50.55
CA GLY A 60 -4.90 16.87 50.24
C GLY A 60 -5.00 17.89 49.11
N SER A 61 -5.27 19.15 49.47
CA SER A 61 -5.13 20.32 48.58
C SER A 61 -3.66 20.52 48.22
N ALA A 62 -3.28 20.27 46.96
CA ALA A 62 -2.01 20.69 46.39
C ALA A 62 -2.25 21.52 45.13
N ASP A 63 -1.68 22.73 45.16
CA ASP A 63 -1.64 23.75 44.12
C ASP A 63 -1.55 23.18 42.69
N SER A 64 -2.51 23.59 41.86
CA SER A 64 -2.46 23.42 40.40
C SER A 64 -1.33 24.27 39.82
N VAL A 65 -0.12 23.71 39.79
CA VAL A 65 0.86 24.09 38.77
C VAL A 65 0.30 23.59 37.45
N GLY A 66 -0.25 24.50 36.66
CA GLY A 66 -0.74 24.23 35.32
C GLY A 66 0.43 23.85 34.40
N THR A 67 0.82 22.57 34.44
CA THR A 67 1.56 21.94 33.35
C THR A 67 0.63 21.97 32.16
N SER A 68 0.85 22.95 31.28
CA SER A 68 0.24 22.97 29.96
C SER A 68 0.85 21.81 29.20
N THR A 69 0.21 20.64 29.29
CA THR A 69 0.42 19.52 28.37
C THR A 69 0.00 20.04 27.01
N SER A 70 0.97 20.58 26.26
CA SER A 70 0.81 20.88 24.86
C SER A 70 0.63 19.53 24.18
N THR A 71 -0.60 19.21 23.78
CA THR A 71 -0.82 18.12 22.84
C THR A 71 -0.02 18.46 21.59
N PRO A 72 1.01 17.68 21.21
CA PRO A 72 1.66 17.88 19.92
C PRO A 72 0.57 17.77 18.85
N THR A 73 0.27 18.89 18.20
CA THR A 73 -0.72 18.95 17.12
C THR A 73 0.04 18.71 15.83
N GLY A 74 0.34 17.45 15.55
CA GLY A 74 0.95 17.08 14.27
C GLY A 74 -0.01 17.32 13.10
N GLU A 75 0.53 17.73 11.96
CA GLU A 75 -0.21 17.81 10.69
C GLU A 75 0.16 16.58 9.85
N CYS A 76 -0.85 15.89 9.31
CA CYS A 76 -0.66 14.76 8.40
C CYS A 76 -1.06 15.15 6.98
N SER A 77 -0.38 14.56 5.99
CA SER A 77 -0.67 14.72 4.57
C SER A 77 -1.88 13.90 4.12
N GLU A 78 -2.38 14.20 2.92
CA GLU A 78 -3.16 13.22 2.15
C GLU A 78 -2.24 12.08 1.68
N SER A 79 -2.82 10.99 1.17
CA SER A 79 -2.02 9.87 0.67
C SER A 79 -1.01 10.31 -0.39
N ARG A 80 0.24 9.88 -0.23
CA ARG A 80 1.31 10.03 -1.23
C ARG A 80 1.18 9.04 -2.38
N ILE A 81 0.42 7.97 -2.18
CA ILE A 81 0.07 7.02 -3.24
C ILE A 81 -1.08 7.61 -4.06
N VAL A 82 -0.84 7.76 -5.35
CA VAL A 82 -1.86 8.17 -6.33
C VAL A 82 -2.56 6.94 -6.88
N ASP A 83 -3.89 7.00 -6.99
CA ASP A 83 -4.73 5.91 -7.48
C ASP A 83 -4.55 4.61 -6.69
N GLY A 84 -4.57 4.72 -5.37
CA GLY A 84 -4.38 3.57 -4.46
C GLY A 84 -5.44 2.47 -4.56
N GLY A 85 -6.62 2.80 -5.10
CA GLY A 85 -7.68 1.82 -5.42
C GLY A 85 -7.63 1.31 -6.85
N PHE A 86 -6.61 1.67 -7.64
CA PHE A 86 -6.43 1.22 -9.03
C PHE A 86 -7.56 1.61 -10.00
N GLU A 87 -8.38 2.59 -9.65
CA GLU A 87 -9.58 2.99 -10.39
C GLU A 87 -9.30 3.68 -11.73
N ALA A 88 -8.03 4.06 -11.99
CA ALA A 88 -7.62 4.46 -13.35
C ALA A 88 -7.54 3.26 -14.32
N GLY A 89 -7.55 2.03 -13.79
CA GLY A 89 -7.50 0.78 -14.52
C GLY A 89 -6.17 0.53 -15.24
N THR A 90 -6.22 -0.38 -16.22
CA THR A 90 -5.06 -0.78 -17.02
C THR A 90 -5.23 -0.44 -18.52
N PRO A 91 -4.20 0.07 -19.24
CA PRO A 91 -2.87 0.38 -18.71
C PRO A 91 -2.86 1.59 -17.78
N SER A 92 -2.16 1.48 -16.66
CA SER A 92 -2.10 2.56 -15.67
C SER A 92 -1.20 3.71 -16.12
N SER A 93 -1.56 4.93 -15.73
CA SER A 93 -0.74 6.12 -15.96
C SER A 93 0.14 6.52 -14.79
N VAL A 94 -0.05 5.88 -13.62
CA VAL A 94 0.64 6.20 -12.36
C VAL A 94 1.30 4.99 -11.72
N TRP A 95 0.76 3.79 -11.96
CA TRP A 95 1.40 2.53 -11.56
C TRP A 95 2.26 1.98 -12.71
N THR A 96 3.47 1.57 -12.39
CA THR A 96 4.21 0.64 -13.25
C THR A 96 3.74 -0.76 -12.93
N GLU A 97 3.09 -1.41 -13.90
CA GLU A 97 2.48 -2.73 -13.74
C GLU A 97 3.24 -3.77 -14.58
N ALA A 98 3.37 -5.00 -14.04
CA ALA A 98 3.96 -6.12 -14.75
C ALA A 98 3.34 -7.43 -14.27
N SER A 99 3.07 -8.35 -15.20
CA SER A 99 2.82 -9.76 -14.92
C SER A 99 3.44 -10.57 -16.05
N GLU A 100 4.13 -11.66 -15.71
CA GLU A 100 4.75 -12.55 -16.70
C GLU A 100 3.71 -13.29 -17.57
N GLN A 101 2.51 -13.53 -17.03
CA GLN A 101 1.47 -14.33 -17.68
C GLN A 101 0.36 -13.46 -18.31
N PHE A 102 -0.03 -12.39 -17.63
CA PHE A 102 -1.19 -11.57 -17.99
C PHE A 102 -0.82 -10.17 -18.49
N GLY A 103 0.44 -9.74 -18.33
CA GLY A 103 0.91 -8.40 -18.66
C GLY A 103 0.67 -7.37 -17.55
N THR A 104 -0.39 -7.53 -16.76
CA THR A 104 -0.70 -6.71 -15.58
C THR A 104 -1.48 -7.52 -14.53
N PRO A 105 -1.30 -7.24 -13.22
CA PRO A 105 -2.20 -7.71 -12.16
C PRO A 105 -3.41 -6.77 -11.94
N ILE A 106 -3.46 -5.58 -12.52
CA ILE A 106 -4.60 -4.65 -12.33
C ILE A 106 -5.82 -5.17 -13.10
N CYS A 107 -6.93 -5.34 -12.40
CA CYS A 107 -8.11 -6.02 -12.89
C CYS A 107 -9.42 -5.34 -12.44
N ASP A 108 -10.46 -5.46 -13.26
CA ASP A 108 -11.85 -5.18 -12.90
C ASP A 108 -12.64 -6.49 -12.74
N ILE A 109 -13.92 -6.40 -12.37
CA ILE A 109 -14.77 -7.61 -12.24
C ILE A 109 -14.90 -8.44 -13.53
N GLY A 110 -14.47 -7.91 -14.67
CA GLY A 110 -14.54 -8.56 -15.97
C GLY A 110 -13.34 -9.44 -16.34
N CYS A 111 -12.21 -9.40 -15.62
CA CYS A 111 -11.07 -10.26 -15.97
C CYS A 111 -11.17 -11.68 -15.43
N THR A 112 -12.17 -11.99 -14.61
CA THR A 112 -12.36 -13.33 -14.05
C THR A 112 -13.82 -13.78 -14.07
N GLU A 113 -14.00 -15.10 -14.10
CA GLU A 113 -15.28 -15.74 -13.84
C GLU A 113 -15.36 -16.28 -12.40
N ASP A 114 -14.29 -16.12 -11.59
CA ASP A 114 -14.24 -16.61 -10.22
C ASP A 114 -15.15 -15.79 -9.30
N GLU A 115 -16.17 -16.46 -8.74
CA GLU A 115 -17.11 -15.90 -7.76
C GLU A 115 -16.40 -15.63 -6.42
N GLY A 116 -15.61 -14.56 -6.37
CA GLY A 116 -14.85 -14.16 -5.17
C GLY A 116 -13.73 -13.17 -5.45
N ALA A 117 -13.27 -13.06 -6.70
CA ALA A 117 -12.31 -12.04 -7.11
C ALA A 117 -13.05 -10.71 -7.39
N VAL A 118 -13.21 -9.92 -6.34
CA VAL A 118 -13.91 -8.63 -6.36
C VAL A 118 -13.07 -7.53 -5.70
N PRO A 119 -13.24 -6.26 -6.07
CA PRO A 119 -12.59 -5.16 -5.38
C PRO A 119 -13.12 -4.99 -3.95
N TYR A 120 -12.30 -4.46 -3.05
CA TYR A 120 -12.76 -4.04 -1.72
C TYR A 120 -13.63 -2.79 -1.84
N GLU A 121 -13.18 -1.80 -2.62
CA GLU A 121 -13.91 -0.57 -2.93
C GLU A 121 -13.82 -0.29 -4.43
N GLY A 122 -14.86 0.35 -5.00
CA GLY A 122 -14.81 0.78 -6.39
C GLY A 122 -15.06 -0.35 -7.39
N THR A 123 -14.32 -0.33 -8.50
CA THR A 123 -14.51 -1.22 -9.66
C THR A 123 -13.24 -1.94 -10.09
N TRP A 124 -12.06 -1.46 -9.66
CA TRP A 124 -10.76 -2.01 -10.00
C TRP A 124 -10.02 -2.42 -8.73
N PHE A 125 -9.06 -3.33 -8.88
CA PHE A 125 -8.22 -3.85 -7.82
C PHE A 125 -6.98 -4.48 -8.43
N ALA A 126 -5.97 -4.80 -7.62
CA ALA A 126 -4.86 -5.63 -8.07
C ALA A 126 -5.09 -7.09 -7.65
N TRP A 127 -5.04 -7.99 -8.62
CA TRP A 127 -5.16 -9.43 -8.45
C TRP A 127 -3.88 -10.11 -8.95
N PHE A 128 -3.22 -10.81 -8.03
CA PHE A 128 -2.04 -11.60 -8.29
C PHE A 128 -2.39 -13.09 -8.21
N GLY A 129 -1.93 -13.88 -9.18
CA GLY A 129 -2.17 -15.32 -9.23
C GLY A 129 -3.31 -15.69 -10.19
N GLY A 130 -4.20 -16.59 -9.77
CA GLY A 130 -5.31 -17.07 -10.62
C GLY A 130 -4.91 -18.22 -11.56
N LEU A 131 -3.71 -18.78 -11.40
CA LEU A 131 -3.23 -19.94 -12.15
C LEU A 131 -2.33 -20.82 -11.30
N ALA A 132 -2.09 -22.05 -11.76
CA ALA A 132 -1.25 -23.05 -11.10
C ALA A 132 0.12 -23.23 -11.79
N GLU A 133 0.59 -22.20 -12.48
CA GLU A 133 1.88 -22.16 -13.18
C GLU A 133 2.79 -21.09 -12.54
N PRO A 134 4.11 -21.10 -12.81
CA PRO A 134 4.99 -20.06 -12.29
C PRO A 134 4.60 -18.66 -12.76
N GLU A 135 4.58 -17.71 -11.85
CA GLU A 135 4.26 -16.31 -12.13
C GLU A 135 4.96 -15.35 -11.19
N VAL A 136 5.45 -14.24 -11.75
CA VAL A 136 5.82 -13.03 -11.01
C VAL A 136 4.98 -11.87 -11.52
N ALA A 137 4.35 -11.12 -10.61
CA ALA A 137 3.55 -9.96 -10.94
C ALA A 137 3.73 -8.85 -9.90
N SER A 138 3.71 -7.59 -10.34
CA SER A 138 3.97 -6.43 -9.49
C SER A 138 3.20 -5.18 -9.92
N VAL A 139 2.90 -4.31 -8.94
CA VAL A 139 2.59 -2.90 -9.15
C VAL A 139 3.55 -2.04 -8.33
N GLU A 140 4.04 -0.96 -8.93
CA GLU A 140 5.07 -0.11 -8.34
C GLU A 140 4.80 1.38 -8.59
N GLN A 141 5.05 2.22 -7.59
CA GLN A 141 5.00 3.68 -7.69
C GLN A 141 6.17 4.30 -6.95
N THR A 142 6.78 5.32 -7.56
CA THR A 142 7.76 6.18 -6.89
C THR A 142 7.02 7.30 -6.15
N VAL A 143 7.25 7.43 -4.84
CA VAL A 143 6.59 8.41 -3.98
C VAL A 143 7.61 9.14 -3.12
N THR A 144 7.39 10.43 -2.87
CA THR A 144 8.18 11.17 -1.90
C THR A 144 7.67 10.88 -0.48
N ILE A 145 8.53 10.33 0.38
CA ILE A 145 8.19 10.05 1.78
C ILE A 145 8.85 11.11 2.66
N ASP A 146 8.07 12.13 3.00
CA ASP A 146 8.49 13.22 3.88
C ASP A 146 7.91 13.06 5.30
N GLY A 147 8.12 14.08 6.15
CA GLY A 147 7.59 14.09 7.51
C GLY A 147 8.54 13.49 8.54
N GLU A 148 8.00 13.21 9.72
CA GLU A 148 8.69 12.57 10.84
C GLU A 148 8.16 11.16 11.10
N THR A 149 6.88 10.93 10.77
CA THR A 149 6.29 9.59 10.76
C THR A 149 5.62 9.30 9.42
N ALA A 150 5.63 8.04 9.01
CA ALA A 150 5.01 7.57 7.78
C ALA A 150 4.35 6.19 7.99
N TYR A 151 3.12 6.03 7.50
CA TYR A 151 2.38 4.77 7.57
C TYR A 151 1.88 4.36 6.19
N LEU A 152 2.29 3.16 5.76
CA LEU A 152 1.77 2.50 4.56
C LEU A 152 0.61 1.59 4.99
N SER A 153 -0.57 1.78 4.41
CA SER A 153 -1.74 0.94 4.68
C SER A 153 -2.43 0.49 3.41
N PHE A 154 -3.07 -0.66 3.46
CA PHE A 154 -3.79 -1.26 2.34
C PHE A 154 -4.79 -2.32 2.81
N ARG A 155 -5.67 -2.75 1.92
CA ARG A 155 -6.57 -3.90 2.11
C ARG A 155 -5.99 -5.09 1.37
N PHE A 156 -5.89 -6.22 2.07
CA PHE A 156 -5.30 -7.43 1.54
C PHE A 156 -6.17 -8.66 1.80
N GLU A 157 -6.30 -9.53 0.82
CA GLU A 157 -7.07 -10.78 0.89
C GLU A 157 -6.33 -11.93 0.20
N ILE A 158 -6.50 -13.13 0.76
CA ILE A 158 -6.14 -14.42 0.18
C ILE A 158 -7.43 -15.25 0.13
N ASN A 159 -8.07 -15.35 -1.04
CA ASN A 159 -9.32 -16.12 -1.17
C ASN A 159 -9.12 -17.56 -1.68
N ALA A 160 -7.91 -17.85 -2.17
CA ALA A 160 -7.48 -19.17 -2.59
C ALA A 160 -6.00 -19.33 -2.23
N ALA A 161 -5.66 -20.50 -1.71
CA ALA A 161 -4.31 -20.84 -1.29
C ALA A 161 -3.97 -22.28 -1.67
N ALA A 162 -2.79 -22.47 -2.23
CA ALA A 162 -2.23 -23.80 -2.52
C ALA A 162 -1.88 -24.58 -1.24
N GLY A 163 -1.64 -23.87 -0.13
CA GLY A 163 -1.25 -24.42 1.16
C GLY A 163 0.20 -24.88 1.21
N THR A 164 1.06 -24.26 0.40
CA THR A 164 2.46 -24.69 0.17
C THR A 164 3.48 -23.85 0.94
N ALA A 165 3.09 -22.64 1.35
CA ALA A 165 3.94 -21.61 1.96
C ALA A 165 5.07 -21.11 1.03
N ASP A 166 5.02 -21.40 -0.27
CA ASP A 166 6.01 -20.94 -1.25
C ASP A 166 5.47 -19.93 -2.27
N ASP A 167 4.14 -19.71 -2.29
CA ASP A 167 3.52 -18.55 -2.93
C ASP A 167 3.63 -17.34 -1.99
N THR A 168 4.31 -16.28 -2.42
CA THR A 168 4.65 -15.13 -1.57
C THR A 168 4.07 -13.84 -2.09
N PHE A 169 3.58 -12.99 -1.19
CA PHE A 169 3.31 -11.57 -1.45
C PHE A 169 4.26 -10.72 -0.61
N ASP A 170 5.02 -9.84 -1.27
CA ASP A 170 6.03 -8.99 -0.65
C ASP A 170 5.74 -7.52 -0.96
N VAL A 171 5.82 -6.69 0.07
CA VAL A 171 5.77 -5.23 -0.03
C VAL A 171 7.16 -4.72 0.31
N THR A 172 7.74 -4.01 -0.65
CA THR A 172 9.09 -3.48 -0.52
C THR A 172 9.13 -1.97 -0.67
N ILE A 173 10.06 -1.34 0.03
CA ILE A 173 10.45 0.06 -0.19
C ILE A 173 11.93 0.05 -0.57
N ASP A 174 12.26 0.57 -1.74
CA ASP A 174 13.61 0.54 -2.33
C ASP A 174 14.24 -0.87 -2.42
N GLY A 175 13.39 -1.90 -2.52
CA GLY A 175 13.79 -3.30 -2.57
C GLY A 175 14.03 -3.95 -1.19
N GLU A 176 13.81 -3.24 -0.09
CA GLU A 176 13.80 -3.81 1.26
C GLU A 176 12.37 -4.19 1.67
N SER A 177 12.17 -5.44 2.10
CA SER A 177 10.87 -5.96 2.50
C SER A 177 10.41 -5.34 3.83
N VAL A 178 9.25 -4.70 3.78
CA VAL A 178 8.57 -4.10 4.94
C VAL A 178 7.34 -4.90 5.38
N PHE A 179 6.85 -5.80 4.51
CA PHE A 179 5.79 -6.76 4.82
C PHE A 179 5.87 -7.94 3.86
N MET A 180 5.75 -9.16 4.42
CA MET A 180 5.72 -10.38 3.63
C MET A 180 4.69 -11.34 4.23
N VAL A 181 3.92 -11.97 3.37
CA VAL A 181 2.98 -13.06 3.69
C VAL A 181 3.10 -14.16 2.65
N THR A 182 2.57 -15.31 3.00
CA THR A 182 2.48 -16.47 2.11
C THR A 182 1.04 -16.94 1.97
N ASP A 183 0.77 -17.82 1.01
CA ASP A 183 -0.53 -18.51 0.91
C ASP A 183 -0.91 -19.29 2.19
N SER A 184 0.06 -19.64 3.05
CA SER A 184 -0.22 -20.26 4.35
C SER A 184 -0.88 -19.32 5.36
N ASP A 185 -0.88 -18.00 5.11
CA ASP A 185 -1.55 -16.99 5.93
C ASP A 185 -3.04 -16.81 5.57
N VAL A 186 -3.62 -17.70 4.74
CA VAL A 186 -5.02 -17.61 4.29
C VAL A 186 -6.02 -17.44 5.43
N ASP A 187 -5.85 -18.14 6.56
CA ASP A 187 -6.76 -18.02 7.70
C ASP A 187 -6.75 -16.62 8.34
N ARG A 188 -5.68 -15.83 8.14
CA ARG A 188 -5.57 -14.46 8.63
C ARG A 188 -6.14 -13.44 7.63
N PHE A 189 -6.22 -13.81 6.35
CA PHE A 189 -6.57 -12.93 5.24
C PHE A 189 -7.69 -13.52 4.38
N ASP A 190 -8.59 -14.32 4.96
CA ASP A 190 -9.71 -15.00 4.27
C ASP A 190 -10.81 -14.03 3.78
N ALA A 191 -10.65 -12.75 4.10
CA ALA A 191 -11.34 -11.59 3.55
C ALA A 191 -10.42 -10.37 3.62
N TYR A 192 -10.72 -9.32 2.85
CA TYR A 192 -10.00 -8.04 2.88
C TYR A 192 -9.78 -7.51 4.31
N THR A 193 -8.55 -7.68 4.78
CA THR A 193 -8.09 -7.31 6.10
C THR A 193 -7.19 -6.08 5.98
N PRO A 194 -7.36 -5.06 6.85
CA PRO A 194 -6.50 -3.89 6.82
C PRO A 194 -5.10 -4.25 7.30
N VAL A 195 -4.10 -3.85 6.53
CA VAL A 195 -2.68 -3.88 6.88
C VAL A 195 -2.21 -2.45 7.08
N SER A 196 -1.41 -2.21 8.11
CA SER A 196 -0.77 -0.92 8.37
C SER A 196 0.64 -1.16 8.90
N ILE A 197 1.62 -0.54 8.24
CA ILE A 197 3.04 -0.71 8.48
C ILE A 197 3.62 0.66 8.81
N ASP A 198 4.39 0.74 9.88
CA ASP A 198 5.20 1.92 10.18
C ASP A 198 6.43 1.89 9.27
N VAL A 199 6.52 2.87 8.38
CA VAL A 199 7.62 3.04 7.41
C VAL A 199 8.35 4.36 7.65
N SER A 200 8.30 4.88 8.88
CA SER A 200 8.92 6.16 9.26
C SER A 200 10.44 6.17 9.05
N GLU A 201 11.09 5.01 8.98
CA GLU A 201 12.52 4.93 8.65
C GLU A 201 12.86 5.42 7.23
N TYR A 202 11.86 5.43 6.34
CA TYR A 202 11.97 5.95 4.97
C TYR A 202 11.50 7.40 4.86
N ALA A 203 11.08 8.05 5.95
CA ALA A 203 10.60 9.45 5.93
C ALA A 203 11.76 10.47 5.89
N ASP A 204 12.60 10.40 4.87
CA ASP A 204 13.79 11.26 4.71
C ASP A 204 13.59 12.46 3.75
N GLY A 205 12.39 12.57 3.16
CA GLY A 205 12.01 13.57 2.18
C GLY A 205 12.47 13.27 0.75
N GLY A 206 13.09 12.11 0.54
CA GLY A 206 13.51 11.58 -0.76
C GLY A 206 12.39 10.82 -1.47
N ASP A 207 12.67 10.50 -2.74
CA ASP A 207 11.81 9.63 -3.55
C ASP A 207 12.16 8.17 -3.27
N HIS A 208 11.15 7.39 -2.91
CA HIS A 208 11.25 5.97 -2.63
C HIS A 208 10.36 5.17 -3.56
N VAL A 209 10.80 3.97 -3.91
CA VAL A 209 10.04 3.04 -4.73
C VAL A 209 9.23 2.12 -3.83
N VAL A 210 7.91 2.28 -3.81
CA VAL A 210 6.99 1.38 -3.13
C VAL A 210 6.49 0.35 -4.13
N ARG A 211 6.74 -0.92 -3.87
CA ARG A 211 6.41 -2.04 -4.76
C ARG A 211 5.64 -3.11 -4.00
N PHE A 212 4.56 -3.56 -4.61
CA PHE A 212 3.80 -4.74 -4.21
C PHE A 212 4.06 -5.82 -5.27
N GLU A 213 4.55 -6.97 -4.84
CA GLU A 213 4.92 -8.07 -5.72
C GLU A 213 4.41 -9.40 -5.19
N ALA A 214 3.96 -10.26 -6.10
CA ALA A 214 3.68 -11.65 -5.81
C ALA A 214 4.58 -12.55 -6.66
N THR A 215 5.04 -13.63 -6.06
CA THR A 215 5.78 -14.71 -6.72
C THR A 215 5.10 -16.04 -6.43
N PHE A 216 4.78 -16.79 -7.48
CA PHE A 216 4.17 -18.11 -7.45
C PHE A 216 5.12 -19.11 -8.13
N PRO A 217 5.59 -20.16 -7.44
CA PRO A 217 6.45 -21.19 -8.05
C PRO A 217 5.71 -22.15 -8.99
N GLY A 218 4.37 -22.10 -9.05
CA GLY A 218 3.53 -23.00 -9.85
C GLY A 218 3.26 -24.35 -9.18
N THR A 219 3.16 -24.36 -7.86
CA THR A 219 2.94 -25.55 -7.01
C THR A 219 1.47 -25.75 -6.63
N GLY A 220 0.61 -24.81 -7.00
CA GLY A 220 -0.84 -24.84 -6.83
C GLY A 220 -1.46 -23.50 -7.24
N LEU A 221 -2.77 -23.35 -7.05
CA LEU A 221 -3.47 -22.10 -7.32
C LEU A 221 -3.62 -21.32 -6.01
N SER A 222 -3.08 -20.10 -6.03
CA SER A 222 -3.28 -19.10 -4.98
C SER A 222 -3.72 -17.78 -5.60
N ASN A 223 -4.44 -16.98 -4.82
CA ASN A 223 -4.87 -15.65 -5.21
C ASN A 223 -4.55 -14.66 -4.11
N PHE A 224 -3.86 -13.58 -4.45
CA PHE A 224 -3.65 -12.44 -3.56
C PHE A 224 -4.31 -11.21 -4.15
N PHE A 225 -5.10 -10.51 -3.35
CA PHE A 225 -5.81 -9.29 -3.75
C PHE A 225 -5.33 -8.11 -2.92
N LEU A 226 -5.16 -6.98 -3.59
CA LEU A 226 -4.71 -5.74 -3.01
C LEU A 226 -5.63 -4.60 -3.47
N ASP A 227 -6.04 -3.76 -2.52
CA ASP A 227 -6.86 -2.59 -2.79
C ASP A 227 -6.63 -1.48 -1.74
N THR A 228 -7.09 -0.27 -2.05
CA THR A 228 -7.07 0.94 -1.20
C THR A 228 -5.72 1.21 -0.55
N VAL A 229 -4.67 1.30 -1.36
CA VAL A 229 -3.31 1.60 -0.91
C VAL A 229 -3.17 3.07 -0.54
N GLU A 230 -2.67 3.35 0.66
CA GLU A 230 -2.47 4.69 1.18
C GLU A 230 -1.10 4.82 1.86
N LEU A 231 -0.42 5.94 1.64
CA LEU A 231 0.81 6.29 2.36
C LEU A 231 0.65 7.67 2.97
N ILE A 232 0.48 7.72 4.29
CA ILE A 232 0.26 8.97 5.03
C ILE A 232 1.54 9.36 5.76
N THR A 233 1.97 10.61 5.60
CA THR A 233 3.11 11.18 6.32
C THR A 233 2.66 12.28 7.28
N CYS A 234 3.27 12.37 8.45
CA CYS A 234 2.94 13.39 9.45
C CYS A 234 4.21 14.09 9.96
N VAL A 235 4.08 15.38 10.27
CA VAL A 235 5.10 16.16 10.99
C VAL A 235 4.62 16.42 12.41
N GLU A 236 5.46 16.31 13.44
CA GLU A 236 5.09 16.83 14.75
C GLU A 236 4.98 18.34 14.66
N GLY A 237 3.83 18.86 15.08
CA GLY A 237 3.62 20.30 15.08
C GLY A 237 4.60 20.93 16.04
N VAL A 238 5.54 21.73 15.52
CA VAL A 238 6.32 22.63 16.35
C VAL A 238 5.31 23.52 17.06
N GLY A 239 5.12 23.28 18.35
CA GLY A 239 4.19 24.03 19.16
C GLY A 239 4.51 25.51 18.95
N SER A 240 3.65 26.20 18.20
CA SER A 240 3.75 27.63 17.97
C SER A 240 3.58 28.29 19.33
N SER A 241 4.69 28.40 20.04
CA SER A 241 4.82 29.19 21.25
C SER A 241 4.86 30.63 20.78
N SER A 242 3.68 31.11 20.37
CA SER A 242 3.29 32.51 20.34
C SER A 242 3.52 33.03 21.75
N SER A 243 4.74 33.46 22.01
CA SER A 243 5.10 34.29 23.15
C SER A 243 4.48 35.66 22.88
N GLY A 244 3.17 35.73 23.15
CA GLY A 244 2.39 36.97 23.10
C GLY A 244 2.87 37.91 24.20
N THR A 245 3.98 38.61 23.93
CA THR A 245 4.27 39.88 24.61
C THR A 245 3.65 40.99 23.76
N GLY A 246 2.34 41.15 23.90
CA GLY A 246 1.57 42.24 23.31
C GLY A 246 0.98 43.10 24.42
N SER A 247 1.81 43.96 25.02
CA SER A 247 1.30 45.08 25.82
C SER A 247 0.55 46.05 24.91
N SER A 248 -0.66 46.40 25.36
CA SER A 248 -1.51 47.46 24.86
C SER A 248 -0.79 48.81 24.83
N GLU A 249 -0.89 49.59 23.74
CA GLU A 249 -1.41 50.97 23.79
C GLU A 249 -1.66 51.53 22.38
N SER A 250 -2.87 52.06 22.22
CA SER A 250 -3.39 52.83 21.09
C SER A 250 -2.72 54.20 20.95
N THR A 251 -2.54 54.73 19.73
CA THR A 251 -2.99 56.09 19.35
C THR A 251 -2.74 56.44 17.88
N ALA A 252 -3.74 57.14 17.33
CA ALA A 252 -3.69 58.22 16.34
C ALA A 252 -3.41 57.93 14.85
N SER A 253 -4.50 58.10 14.11
CA SER A 253 -4.66 58.62 12.75
C SER A 253 -3.57 59.59 12.28
N ASP A 254 -3.06 59.39 11.07
CA ASP A 254 -2.74 60.50 10.18
C ASP A 254 -2.94 60.13 8.71
N SER A 255 -3.39 61.12 7.95
CA SER A 255 -3.90 61.05 6.59
C SER A 255 -3.04 61.91 5.67
N GLY A 256 -2.50 61.32 4.60
CA GLY A 256 -1.87 62.02 3.47
C GLY A 256 -1.45 61.01 2.40
N SER A 257 -2.16 60.89 1.27
CA SER A 257 -2.15 61.74 0.07
C SER A 257 -0.87 61.67 -0.78
N SER A 258 -1.07 61.21 -2.02
CA SER A 258 -0.43 61.58 -3.29
C SER A 258 1.03 61.19 -3.59
N GLY A 259 1.20 60.38 -4.64
CA GLY A 259 1.88 60.86 -5.86
C GLY A 259 3.10 60.09 -6.38
N SER A 260 3.18 60.03 -7.72
CA SER A 260 4.33 59.71 -8.58
C SER A 260 4.67 58.23 -8.74
N SER A 261 4.38 57.55 -9.86
CA SER A 261 4.91 57.77 -11.23
C SER A 261 6.45 57.86 -11.27
N GLY A 262 7.08 56.76 -11.67
CA GLY A 262 8.51 56.68 -11.98
C GLY A 262 8.76 55.42 -12.80
N ALA A 263 8.75 55.59 -14.12
CA ALA A 263 9.38 54.67 -15.05
C ALA A 263 10.90 54.82 -14.96
N ASP A 264 11.65 53.74 -15.22
CA ASP A 264 12.98 53.72 -15.86
C ASP A 264 13.44 52.25 -15.89
N THR A 265 13.39 51.56 -17.04
CA THR A 265 14.39 51.48 -18.13
C THR A 265 15.62 50.60 -17.84
N SER A 266 15.86 49.70 -18.82
CA SER A 266 17.16 49.14 -19.24
C SER A 266 17.81 48.11 -18.30
N SER A 267 18.53 47.08 -18.74
CA SER A 267 18.85 46.48 -20.04
C SER A 267 19.80 45.31 -19.76
N SER A 268 19.69 44.24 -20.55
CA SER A 268 20.80 43.39 -21.04
C SER A 268 21.75 42.68 -20.06
N SER A 269 21.87 41.36 -20.21
CA SER A 269 23.13 40.76 -20.70
C SER A 269 22.99 39.27 -21.01
N ASP A 270 23.51 38.92 -22.18
CA ASP A 270 23.74 37.59 -22.75
C ASP A 270 24.71 36.70 -21.95
N GLY A 271 24.69 35.41 -22.30
CA GLY A 271 25.83 34.48 -22.18
C GLY A 271 25.54 33.28 -21.29
N SER A 272 25.97 32.06 -21.57
CA SER A 272 26.68 31.49 -22.72
C SER A 272 26.48 29.97 -22.64
N SER A 273 26.57 29.34 -23.80
CA SER A 273 26.83 27.93 -24.04
C SER A 273 27.78 27.26 -23.04
N ASP A 274 27.50 26.00 -22.68
CA ASP A 274 28.56 24.99 -22.70
C ASP A 274 28.02 23.61 -23.07
N SER A 275 28.82 22.93 -23.88
CA SER A 275 28.57 21.66 -24.54
C SER A 275 29.57 20.65 -23.99
N GLY A 276 29.10 19.71 -23.17
CA GLY A 276 29.91 18.61 -22.64
C GLY A 276 29.54 17.29 -23.29
N SER A 277 30.22 16.94 -24.38
CA SER A 277 30.27 15.58 -24.89
C SER A 277 31.36 14.81 -24.15
N SER A 278 31.05 13.64 -23.60
CA SER A 278 32.07 12.65 -23.23
C SER A 278 31.62 11.26 -23.63
N SER A 279 32.16 10.82 -24.76
CA SER A 279 32.26 9.43 -25.17
C SER A 279 33.24 8.71 -24.25
N SER A 280 32.91 7.49 -23.84
CA SER A 280 33.91 6.52 -23.38
C SER A 280 33.57 5.14 -23.91
N ASP A 281 34.35 4.74 -24.91
CA ASP A 281 34.46 3.39 -25.44
C ASP A 281 34.94 2.42 -24.34
N GLY A 282 34.30 1.25 -24.26
CA GLY A 282 34.68 0.16 -23.37
C GLY A 282 34.67 -1.16 -24.13
N SER A 283 35.85 -1.59 -24.56
CA SER A 283 36.13 -2.73 -25.42
C SER A 283 35.80 -4.09 -24.80
N SER A 284 35.38 -4.98 -25.69
CA SER A 284 35.37 -6.44 -25.65
C SER A 284 36.60 -7.13 -25.03
N SER A 285 36.40 -8.23 -24.30
CA SER A 285 36.88 -9.59 -24.62
C SER A 285 36.93 -10.51 -23.39
N SER A 286 36.41 -11.74 -23.50
CA SER A 286 37.23 -12.95 -23.56
C SER A 286 36.43 -14.21 -23.20
N SER A 287 36.58 -15.19 -24.07
CA SER A 287 36.14 -16.57 -23.98
C SER A 287 37.17 -17.42 -23.24
N GLY A 288 36.70 -18.38 -22.42
CA GLY A 288 37.47 -19.48 -21.85
C GLY A 288 36.80 -19.91 -20.54
N THR A 289 36.45 -21.16 -20.28
CA THR A 289 36.72 -22.47 -20.88
C THR A 289 35.58 -23.40 -20.51
#